data_AF-A0A0R2P277-F1
#
_entry.id   AF-A0A0R2P277-F1
#
_cell.length_a   1.000
_cell.length_b   1.000
_cell.length_c   1.000
_cell.angle_alpha   90.00
_cell.angle_beta   90.00
_cell.angle_gamma   90.00
#
_symmetry.space_group_name_H-M   'P 1'
#
loop_
_entity.id
_entity.type
_entity.pdbx_description
1 polymer ?
#
loop_
_entity_poly.entity_id
_entity_poly.type
_entity_poly.pdbx_seq_one_letter_code
_entity_poly.pdbx_strand_id
1 'polypeptide(L)'
;MVIKIKDTLYLVNVNLYCLSSYKKTYSNEQSLNFVIPIIVILFLGIIYTMTQRVDSGYVSFILIGGAAITMIYWIKVIKKMANDQKPVTYNQSKEQETKNWVYDLIKGEGEFVFVAEVPGPEDKISVRLVDGTLYVRGTNGFSKEVPIEGVNEMQIQDFKYRNGVLTLRIK
;
A
#
# COMPACT_ATOMS: atom_id res chain seq x y z
N MET A 1 -25.13 49.62 32.76
CA MET A 1 -26.38 49.06 32.18
C MET A 1 -26.09 48.71 30.73
N VAL A 2 -26.49 47.51 30.34
CA VAL A 2 -25.97 46.72 29.20
C VAL A 2 -26.41 47.29 27.85
N ILE A 3 -25.45 47.59 26.97
CA ILE A 3 -25.69 47.77 25.54
C ILE A 3 -25.43 46.42 24.89
N LYS A 4 -26.51 45.78 24.41
CA LYS A 4 -26.47 44.52 23.64
C LYS A 4 -25.83 44.80 22.28
N ILE A 5 -24.66 44.21 22.05
CA ILE A 5 -24.08 44.07 20.71
C ILE A 5 -24.34 42.63 20.27
N LYS A 6 -25.50 42.41 19.67
CA LYS A 6 -25.74 41.27 18.77
C LYS A 6 -25.65 41.83 17.35
N ASP A 7 -25.22 41.00 16.41
CA ASP A 7 -25.26 41.25 14.96
C ASP A 7 -23.98 41.71 14.26
N THR A 8 -22.81 41.14 14.59
CA THR A 8 -21.63 41.29 13.69
C THR A 8 -20.67 40.10 13.63
N LEU A 9 -21.10 38.91 14.05
CA LEU A 9 -20.28 37.69 14.05
C LEU A 9 -20.78 36.63 13.04
N TYR A 10 -21.23 37.07 11.85
CA TYR A 10 -21.75 36.18 10.79
C TYR A 10 -21.00 36.28 9.46
N LEU A 11 -19.79 36.85 9.45
CA LEU A 11 -18.90 36.72 8.31
C LEU A 11 -17.52 36.33 8.81
N VAL A 12 -16.84 35.51 8.01
CA VAL A 12 -15.52 34.92 8.28
C VAL A 12 -15.59 33.52 8.91
N ASN A 13 -16.48 32.67 8.36
CA ASN A 13 -16.20 31.24 8.24
C ASN A 13 -15.07 31.10 7.22
N VAL A 14 -13.82 31.19 7.70
CA VAL A 14 -12.63 30.93 6.89
C VAL A 14 -12.60 29.43 6.63
N ASN A 15 -13.19 29.07 5.49
CA ASN A 15 -13.08 27.75 4.90
C ASN A 15 -11.64 27.57 4.38
N LEU A 16 -10.72 27.25 5.28
CA LEU A 16 -9.33 26.93 4.96
C LEU A 16 -9.15 25.41 4.85
N TYR A 17 -9.93 24.78 3.97
CA TYR A 17 -9.71 23.38 3.59
C TYR A 17 -9.29 23.29 2.13
N CYS A 18 -8.23 22.50 1.92
CA CYS A 18 -7.75 21.97 0.65
C CYS A 18 -6.73 22.80 -0.15
N LEU A 19 -5.55 23.02 0.43
CA LEU A 19 -4.32 23.02 -0.35
C LEU A 19 -3.99 21.56 -0.70
N SER A 20 -4.53 21.07 -1.82
CA SER A 20 -4.06 19.82 -2.41
C SER A 20 -2.58 19.99 -2.76
N SER A 21 -1.71 19.20 -2.14
CA SER A 21 -0.30 19.15 -2.50
C SER A 21 -0.19 18.46 -3.87
N TYR A 22 -0.16 19.26 -4.94
CA TYR A 22 0.04 18.77 -6.30
C TYR A 22 1.50 18.35 -6.45
N LYS A 23 1.84 17.13 -6.01
CA LYS A 23 3.09 16.48 -6.42
C LYS A 23 2.93 16.06 -7.88
N LYS A 24 3.43 16.88 -8.80
CA LYS A 24 3.70 16.43 -10.18
C LYS A 24 4.65 15.24 -10.08
N THR A 25 4.12 14.03 -10.27
CA THR A 25 4.95 12.89 -10.64
C THR A 25 5.53 13.24 -12.00
N TYR A 26 6.80 13.68 -12.01
CA TYR A 26 7.55 13.81 -13.24
C TYR A 26 7.48 12.46 -13.95
N SER A 27 6.82 12.43 -15.11
CA SER A 27 6.72 11.28 -15.98
C SER A 27 8.15 10.87 -16.35
N ASN A 28 8.60 9.77 -15.76
CA ASN A 28 9.96 9.24 -15.81
C ASN A 28 10.42 9.03 -17.27
N GLU A 29 9.48 8.72 -18.17
CA GLU A 29 9.76 8.56 -19.60
C GLU A 29 10.18 9.86 -20.31
N GLN A 30 9.71 11.04 -19.89
CA GLN A 30 10.14 12.31 -20.49
C GLN A 30 11.57 12.69 -20.08
N SER A 31 11.97 12.43 -18.82
CA SER A 31 13.34 12.67 -18.38
C SER A 31 14.31 11.62 -18.93
N LEU A 32 13.89 10.35 -19.07
CA LEU A 32 14.71 9.31 -19.69
C LEU A 32 15.07 9.62 -21.14
N ASN A 33 14.13 10.13 -21.93
CA ASN A 33 14.39 10.51 -23.33
C ASN A 33 15.44 11.62 -23.48
N PHE A 34 15.65 12.44 -22.44
CA PHE A 34 16.69 13.47 -22.41
C PHE A 34 18.00 12.97 -21.79
N VAL A 35 17.92 12.13 -20.75
CA VAL A 35 19.09 11.60 -20.04
C VAL A 35 19.87 10.59 -20.90
N ILE A 36 19.17 9.75 -21.68
CA ILE A 36 19.80 8.73 -22.55
C ILE A 36 20.78 9.35 -23.57
N PRO A 37 20.40 10.33 -24.41
CA PRO A 37 21.34 10.91 -25.39
C PRO A 37 22.50 11.65 -24.73
N ILE A 38 22.28 12.26 -23.55
CA ILE A 38 23.34 12.93 -22.80
C ILE A 38 24.39 11.93 -22.31
N ILE A 39 23.96 10.81 -21.74
CA ILE A 39 24.87 9.74 -21.29
C ILE A 39 25.66 9.18 -22.48
N VAL A 40 25.00 8.99 -23.64
CA VAL A 40 25.66 8.48 -24.85
C VAL A 40 26.74 9.44 -25.36
N ILE A 41 26.45 10.74 -25.42
CA ILE A 41 27.42 11.77 -25.85
C ILE A 41 28.59 11.84 -24.86
N LEU A 42 28.31 11.78 -23.57
CA LEU A 42 29.34 11.83 -22.52
C LEU A 42 30.24 10.60 -22.60
N PHE A 43 29.67 9.42 -22.85
CA PHE A 43 30.41 8.17 -23.04
C PHE A 43 31.30 8.22 -24.30
N LEU A 44 30.77 8.73 -25.42
CA LEU A 44 31.53 8.97 -26.66
C LEU A 44 32.67 9.97 -26.44
N GLY A 45 32.45 11.04 -25.68
CA GLY A 45 33.48 12.02 -25.31
C GLY A 45 34.61 11.42 -24.47
N ILE A 46 34.27 10.54 -23.52
CA ILE A 46 35.27 9.80 -22.72
C ILE A 46 36.06 8.85 -23.63
N ILE A 47 35.41 8.12 -24.53
CA ILE A 47 36.08 7.24 -25.51
C ILE A 47 37.05 8.03 -26.39
N TYR A 48 36.61 9.18 -26.90
CA TYR A 48 37.39 10.02 -27.81
C TYR A 48 38.63 10.59 -27.11
N THR A 49 38.49 11.07 -25.88
CA THR A 49 39.61 11.62 -25.10
C THR A 49 40.60 10.55 -24.65
N MET A 50 40.13 9.33 -24.36
CA MET A 50 41.00 8.19 -24.04
C MET A 50 41.71 7.64 -25.27
N THR A 51 41.08 7.68 -26.44
CA THR A 51 41.69 7.29 -27.73
C THR A 51 42.90 8.17 -28.08
N GLN A 52 42.92 9.42 -27.64
CA GLN A 52 44.06 10.33 -27.86
C GLN A 52 45.23 10.09 -26.90
N ARG A 53 45.10 9.23 -25.87
CA ARG A 53 46.14 8.98 -24.84
C ARG A 53 46.73 7.56 -24.89
N VAL A 54 46.76 6.93 -26.06
CA VAL A 54 47.15 5.52 -26.19
C VAL A 54 48.65 5.37 -26.43
N ASP A 55 49.43 5.42 -25.35
CA ASP A 55 50.66 4.61 -25.21
C ASP A 55 50.36 3.26 -24.51
N SER A 56 49.17 3.11 -23.91
CA SER A 56 48.70 1.86 -23.29
C SER A 56 47.37 1.42 -23.93
N GLY A 57 47.40 0.27 -24.60
CA GLY A 57 46.39 -0.18 -25.56
C GLY A 57 44.95 -0.27 -25.05
N TYR A 58 44.01 -0.19 -25.99
CA TYR A 58 42.54 -0.21 -25.86
C TYR A 58 41.94 -1.34 -25.01
N VAL A 59 42.74 -2.30 -24.56
CA VAL A 59 42.35 -3.47 -23.76
C VAL A 59 41.71 -3.07 -22.44
N SER A 60 42.28 -2.10 -21.71
CA SER A 60 41.74 -1.65 -20.43
C SER A 60 40.33 -1.07 -20.57
N PHE A 61 40.06 -0.39 -21.68
CA PHE A 61 38.75 0.18 -21.98
C PHE A 61 37.70 -0.91 -22.27
N ILE A 62 38.06 -1.92 -23.06
CA ILE A 62 37.19 -3.05 -23.37
C ILE A 62 36.87 -3.85 -22.08
N LEU A 63 37.85 -4.02 -21.20
CA LEU A 63 37.66 -4.69 -19.91
C LEU A 63 36.72 -3.93 -18.97
N ILE A 64 36.88 -2.62 -18.85
CA ILE A 64 36.00 -1.77 -18.02
C ILE A 64 34.58 -1.73 -18.59
N GLY A 65 34.44 -1.60 -19.90
CA GLY A 65 33.14 -1.64 -20.59
C GLY A 65 32.42 -2.98 -20.41
N GLY A 66 33.12 -4.09 -20.58
CA GLY A 66 32.58 -5.43 -20.35
C GLY A 66 32.19 -5.68 -18.89
N ALA A 67 32.99 -5.20 -17.94
CA ALA A 67 32.68 -5.26 -16.51
C ALA A 67 31.42 -4.46 -16.15
N ALA A 68 31.23 -3.28 -16.76
CA ALA A 68 30.02 -2.47 -16.52
C ALA A 68 28.75 -3.18 -17.06
N ILE A 69 28.81 -3.75 -18.26
CA ILE A 69 27.67 -4.44 -18.88
C ILE A 69 27.27 -5.67 -18.05
N THR A 70 28.26 -6.46 -17.63
CA THR A 70 28.03 -7.65 -16.79
C THR A 70 27.45 -7.26 -15.43
N MET A 71 27.92 -6.17 -14.81
CA MET A 71 27.36 -5.69 -13.54
C MET A 71 25.90 -5.24 -13.67
N ILE A 72 25.53 -4.56 -14.76
CA ILE A 72 24.13 -4.19 -15.05
C ILE A 72 23.26 -5.44 -15.21
N TYR A 73 23.75 -6.46 -15.92
CA TYR A 73 23.05 -7.72 -16.07
C TYR A 73 22.80 -8.39 -14.70
N TRP A 74 23.83 -8.48 -13.85
CA TRP A 74 23.70 -9.05 -12.51
C TRP A 74 22.73 -8.25 -11.63
N ILE A 75 22.73 -6.92 -11.69
CA ILE A 75 21.74 -6.08 -10.98
C ILE A 75 20.31 -6.41 -11.44
N LYS A 76 20.08 -6.57 -12.75
CA LYS A 76 18.78 -6.98 -13.29
C LYS A 76 18.35 -8.37 -12.81
N VAL A 77 19.28 -9.32 -12.80
CA VAL A 77 19.06 -10.71 -12.37
C VAL A 77 18.75 -10.77 -10.87
N ILE A 78 19.53 -10.07 -10.03
CA ILE A 78 19.27 -9.97 -8.59
C ILE A 78 17.95 -9.25 -8.33
N LYS A 79 17.65 -8.17 -9.05
CA LYS A 79 16.36 -7.46 -8.93
C LYS A 79 15.19 -8.36 -9.34
N LYS A 80 15.35 -9.20 -10.36
CA LYS A 80 14.36 -10.20 -10.75
C LYS A 80 14.17 -11.24 -9.63
N MET A 81 15.25 -11.79 -9.09
CA MET A 81 15.18 -12.72 -7.97
C MET A 81 14.58 -12.08 -6.70
N ALA A 82 14.88 -10.82 -6.40
CA ALA A 82 14.28 -10.09 -5.28
C ALA A 82 12.83 -9.65 -5.53
N ASN A 83 12.39 -9.58 -6.78
CA ASN A 83 11.01 -9.26 -7.14
C ASN A 83 10.13 -10.52 -7.26
N ASP A 84 10.71 -11.63 -7.72
CA ASP A 84 10.12 -12.98 -7.70
C ASP A 84 10.11 -13.52 -6.26
N GLN A 85 11.11 -13.16 -5.46
CA GLN A 85 11.11 -13.20 -4.00
C GLN A 85 10.70 -11.85 -3.43
N LYS A 86 9.69 -11.16 -3.99
CA LYS A 86 8.89 -10.31 -3.11
C LYS A 86 8.36 -11.28 -2.07
N PRO A 87 8.91 -11.31 -0.84
CA PRO A 87 8.27 -12.14 0.13
C PRO A 87 6.90 -11.50 0.30
N VAL A 88 5.90 -12.33 0.53
CA VAL A 88 4.54 -11.92 0.81
C VAL A 88 4.50 -11.12 2.15
N THR A 89 5.61 -10.51 2.59
CA THR A 89 5.86 -9.88 3.91
C THR A 89 5.15 -8.56 4.15
N TYR A 90 4.56 -7.91 3.15
CA TYR A 90 3.56 -6.87 3.48
C TYR A 90 2.19 -7.49 3.87
N ASN A 91 1.95 -8.75 3.51
CA ASN A 91 0.74 -9.50 3.88
C ASN A 91 1.00 -10.60 4.93
N GLN A 92 2.23 -11.10 5.13
CA GLN A 92 2.51 -12.22 6.04
C GLN A 92 2.55 -11.83 7.52
N SER A 93 2.77 -10.56 7.87
CA SER A 93 2.48 -10.11 9.25
C SER A 93 0.98 -10.08 9.52
N LYS A 94 0.15 -9.90 8.47
CA LYS A 94 -1.31 -10.12 8.55
C LYS A 94 -1.66 -11.62 8.53
N GLU A 95 -0.91 -12.44 7.78
CA GLU A 95 -1.23 -13.85 7.48
C GLU A 95 -0.68 -14.87 8.49
N GLN A 96 0.43 -14.58 9.19
CA GLN A 96 0.84 -15.40 10.34
C GLN A 96 -0.10 -15.24 11.53
N GLU A 97 -0.79 -14.10 11.65
CA GLU A 97 -1.89 -13.95 12.60
C GLU A 97 -3.24 -14.49 12.09
N THR A 98 -3.43 -14.75 10.79
CA THR A 98 -4.69 -15.37 10.32
C THR A 98 -4.72 -16.88 10.57
N LYS A 99 -3.57 -17.55 10.71
CA LYS A 99 -3.53 -19.00 11.00
C LYS A 99 -3.98 -19.39 12.42
N ASN A 100 -4.03 -18.46 13.38
CA ASN A 100 -4.42 -18.76 14.77
C ASN A 100 -5.72 -18.07 15.20
N TRP A 101 -6.36 -17.30 14.31
CA TRP A 101 -7.63 -16.66 14.63
C TRP A 101 -8.78 -17.55 14.20
N VAL A 102 -9.51 -18.07 15.18
CA VAL A 102 -10.65 -18.96 14.96
C VAL A 102 -11.91 -18.13 14.77
N TYR A 103 -12.65 -18.43 13.70
CA TYR A 103 -13.98 -17.92 13.47
C TYR A 103 -14.87 -19.05 12.95
N ASP A 104 -16.14 -19.00 13.32
CA ASP A 104 -17.19 -19.86 12.79
C ASP A 104 -18.12 -19.03 11.94
N LEU A 105 -18.39 -19.50 10.72
CA LEU A 105 -19.41 -18.95 9.83
C LEU A 105 -20.48 -20.00 9.58
N ILE A 106 -21.65 -19.78 10.15
CA ILE A 106 -22.79 -20.68 10.04
C ILE A 106 -23.73 -20.13 8.97
N LYS A 107 -23.99 -20.94 7.95
CA LYS A 107 -24.90 -20.62 6.84
C LYS A 107 -26.26 -21.28 7.07
N GLY A 108 -27.30 -20.47 7.25
CA GLY A 108 -28.70 -20.87 7.28
C GLY A 108 -29.44 -20.53 5.97
N GLU A 109 -30.73 -20.84 5.91
CA GLU A 109 -31.60 -20.47 4.78
C GLU A 109 -31.88 -18.95 4.81
N GLY A 110 -31.03 -18.18 4.12
CA GLY A 110 -31.16 -16.71 4.02
C GLY A 110 -30.67 -15.94 5.26
N GLU A 111 -29.93 -16.60 6.16
CA GLU A 111 -29.25 -15.94 7.27
C GLU A 111 -27.83 -16.48 7.43
N PHE A 112 -26.89 -15.60 7.76
CA PHE A 112 -25.53 -15.97 8.14
C PHE A 112 -25.28 -15.55 9.58
N VAL A 113 -24.73 -16.47 10.38
CA VAL A 113 -24.29 -16.19 11.75
C VAL A 113 -22.78 -16.31 11.79
N PHE A 114 -22.11 -15.20 12.10
CA PHE A 114 -20.66 -15.13 12.22
C PHE A 114 -20.27 -15.01 13.69
N VAL A 115 -19.36 -15.87 14.15
CA VAL A 115 -18.87 -15.90 15.53
C VAL A 115 -17.34 -15.89 15.52
N ALA A 116 -16.72 -14.95 16.22
CA ALA A 116 -15.26 -14.91 16.32
C ALA A 116 -14.77 -14.25 17.61
N GLU A 117 -13.58 -14.63 18.06
CA GLU A 117 -12.90 -13.97 19.18
C GLU A 117 -12.23 -12.68 18.70
N VAL A 118 -12.57 -11.54 19.28
CA VAL A 118 -12.01 -10.24 18.88
C VAL A 118 -11.41 -9.56 20.11
N PRO A 119 -10.12 -9.22 20.11
CA PRO A 119 -9.49 -8.56 21.25
C PRO A 119 -9.89 -7.09 21.35
N GLY A 120 -10.37 -6.69 22.53
CA GLY A 120 -10.64 -5.30 22.86
C GLY A 120 -11.88 -5.12 23.72
N PRO A 121 -12.14 -3.91 24.21
CA PRO A 121 -13.41 -3.57 24.81
C PRO A 121 -14.46 -3.32 23.71
N GLU A 122 -15.75 -3.50 24.06
CA GLU A 122 -16.90 -3.41 23.15
C GLU A 122 -16.93 -2.10 22.33
N ASP A 123 -16.61 -0.99 22.98
CA ASP A 123 -16.63 0.36 22.41
C ASP A 123 -15.59 0.58 21.30
N LYS A 124 -14.60 -0.32 21.18
CA LYS A 124 -13.51 -0.23 20.20
C LYS A 124 -13.61 -1.28 19.10
N ILE A 125 -14.64 -2.13 19.13
CA ILE A 125 -14.88 -3.11 18.08
C ILE A 125 -15.72 -2.47 16.98
N SER A 126 -15.28 -2.60 15.73
CA SER A 126 -16.00 -2.12 14.56
C SER A 126 -16.07 -3.20 13.50
N VAL A 127 -17.25 -3.31 12.89
CA VAL A 127 -17.53 -4.31 11.87
C VAL A 127 -18.17 -3.61 10.67
N ARG A 128 -17.76 -3.99 9.46
CA ARG A 128 -18.34 -3.48 8.23
C ARG A 128 -18.47 -4.58 7.20
N LEU A 129 -19.63 -4.67 6.56
CA LEU A 129 -19.84 -5.52 5.38
C LEU A 129 -19.78 -4.63 4.14
N VAL A 130 -18.83 -4.88 3.24
CA VAL A 130 -18.66 -4.15 1.97
C VAL A 130 -18.38 -5.16 0.87
N ASP A 131 -19.14 -5.10 -0.22
CA ASP A 131 -18.95 -5.94 -1.43
C ASP A 131 -18.76 -7.44 -1.10
N GLY A 132 -19.55 -7.94 -0.16
CA GLY A 132 -19.51 -9.33 0.30
C GLY A 132 -18.33 -9.70 1.19
N THR A 133 -17.53 -8.73 1.64
CA THR A 133 -16.42 -8.94 2.58
C THR A 133 -16.73 -8.32 3.94
N LEU A 134 -16.61 -9.12 5.00
CA LEU A 134 -16.75 -8.69 6.38
C LEU A 134 -15.40 -8.22 6.93
N TYR A 135 -15.31 -6.94 7.23
CA TYR A 135 -14.16 -6.30 7.87
C TYR A 135 -14.40 -6.22 9.37
N VAL A 136 -13.60 -6.94 10.15
CA VAL A 136 -13.63 -6.93 11.62
C VAL A 136 -12.39 -6.23 12.13
N ARG A 137 -12.57 -5.16 12.90
CA ARG A 137 -11.48 -4.37 13.50
C ARG A 137 -11.67 -4.26 15.00
N GLY A 138 -10.62 -4.57 15.75
CA GLY A 138 -10.56 -4.48 17.21
C GLY A 138 -9.40 -3.61 17.68
N THR A 139 -8.92 -3.88 18.89
CA THR A 139 -7.78 -3.17 19.48
C THR A 139 -6.43 -3.77 19.09
N ASN A 140 -5.33 -3.10 19.45
CA ASN A 140 -3.96 -3.57 19.20
C ASN A 140 -3.64 -3.86 17.72
N GLY A 141 -4.29 -3.13 16.79
CA GLY A 141 -4.08 -3.33 15.35
C GLY A 141 -4.81 -4.55 14.79
N PHE A 142 -5.67 -5.22 15.57
CA PHE A 142 -6.45 -6.35 15.10
C PHE A 142 -7.39 -5.93 13.96
N SER A 143 -7.16 -6.48 12.77
CA SER A 143 -7.96 -6.22 11.58
C SER A 143 -8.00 -7.48 10.73
N LYS A 144 -9.18 -8.08 10.60
CA LYS A 144 -9.41 -9.30 9.82
C LYS A 144 -10.48 -9.08 8.77
N GLU A 145 -10.34 -9.79 7.66
CA GLU A 145 -11.18 -9.68 6.48
C GLU A 145 -11.68 -11.09 6.19
N VAL A 146 -13.01 -11.27 6.18
CA VAL A 146 -13.65 -12.57 5.98
C VAL A 146 -14.57 -12.45 4.77
N PRO A 147 -14.24 -13.08 3.62
CA PRO A 147 -15.15 -13.12 2.49
C PRO A 147 -16.36 -13.99 2.83
N ILE A 148 -17.56 -13.47 2.56
CA ILE A 148 -18.81 -14.21 2.70
C ILE A 148 -19.40 -14.34 1.28
N GLU A 149 -19.77 -15.55 0.89
CA GLU A 149 -20.33 -15.80 -0.43
C GLU A 149 -21.85 -15.61 -0.41
N GLY A 150 -22.40 -14.84 -1.36
CA GLY A 150 -23.86 -14.68 -1.53
C GLY A 150 -24.51 -13.50 -0.79
N VAL A 151 -23.73 -12.52 -0.35
CA VAL A 151 -24.13 -11.36 0.50
C VAL A 151 -24.41 -10.07 -0.28
N ASN A 152 -24.52 -10.09 -1.62
CA ASN A 152 -24.66 -8.87 -2.44
C ASN A 152 -25.83 -7.93 -2.04
N GLU A 153 -26.82 -8.44 -1.30
CA GLU A 153 -27.98 -7.67 -0.81
C GLU A 153 -28.15 -7.70 0.72
N MET A 154 -27.28 -8.40 1.44
CA MET A 154 -27.46 -8.66 2.87
C MET A 154 -26.84 -7.57 3.75
N GLN A 155 -27.42 -7.33 4.93
CA GLN A 155 -26.97 -6.33 5.89
C GLN A 155 -26.76 -6.95 7.28
N ILE A 156 -25.95 -6.28 8.11
CA ILE A 156 -25.77 -6.68 9.51
C ILE A 156 -27.05 -6.34 10.27
N GLN A 157 -27.80 -7.36 10.67
CA GLN A 157 -29.07 -7.22 11.38
C GLN A 157 -28.87 -7.11 12.90
N ASP A 158 -27.94 -7.88 13.46
CA ASP A 158 -27.67 -7.92 14.90
C ASP A 158 -26.17 -7.93 15.15
N PHE A 159 -25.75 -7.18 16.17
CA PHE A 159 -24.37 -7.06 16.62
C PHE A 159 -24.33 -7.27 18.13
N LYS A 160 -23.63 -8.31 18.57
CA LYS A 160 -23.43 -8.63 19.98
C LYS A 160 -21.98 -8.91 20.26
N TYR A 161 -21.44 -8.28 21.30
CA TYR A 161 -20.10 -8.54 21.78
C TYR A 161 -20.14 -8.83 23.28
N ARG A 162 -19.69 -10.01 23.70
CA ARG A 162 -19.64 -10.40 25.12
C ARG A 162 -18.39 -11.19 25.40
N ASN A 163 -17.66 -10.83 26.46
CA ASN A 163 -16.51 -11.57 26.98
C ASN A 163 -15.45 -11.91 25.91
N GLY A 164 -15.15 -10.99 24.98
CA GLY A 164 -14.18 -11.28 23.93
C GLY A 164 -14.76 -11.87 22.65
N VAL A 165 -16.02 -12.32 22.66
CA VAL A 165 -16.64 -12.99 21.52
C VAL A 165 -17.61 -12.05 20.81
N LEU A 166 -17.38 -11.89 19.51
CA LEU A 166 -18.25 -11.17 18.58
C LEU A 166 -19.22 -12.15 17.93
N THR A 167 -20.51 -11.85 17.97
CA THR A 167 -21.57 -12.56 17.26
C THR A 167 -22.32 -11.58 16.36
N LEU A 168 -22.40 -11.89 15.07
CA LEU A 168 -23.11 -11.12 14.08
C LEU A 168 -24.19 -11.97 13.43
N ARG A 169 -25.36 -11.38 13.21
CA ARG A 169 -26.40 -11.96 12.35
C ARG A 169 -26.52 -11.09 11.09
N ILE A 170 -26.43 -11.73 9.93
CA ILE A 170 -26.48 -11.10 8.62
C ILE A 170 -27.70 -11.66 7.89
N LYS A 171 -28.55 -10.79 7.35
CA LYS A 171 -29.79 -11.14 6.64
C LYS A 171 -30.02 -10.19 5.46
#